data_AF-A0A5J9U999-F1
#
_entry.id   AF-A0A5J9U999-F1
#
_cell.length_a   1.000
_cell.length_b   1.000
_cell.length_c   1.000
_cell.angle_alpha   90.00
_cell.angle_beta   90.00
_cell.angle_gamma   90.00
#
_symmetry.space_group_name_H-M   'P 1'
#
loop_
_entity.id
_entity.type
_entity.pdbx_description
1 polymer ?
#
loop_
_entity_poly.entity_id
_entity_poly.type
_entity_poly.pdbx_seq_one_letter_code
_entity_poly.pdbx_strand_id
1 'polypeptide(L)'
;MAKIPNPNPFVPLDPMDEATLARRRAAALVVVVAVWTFMWFRRRVQEARSITYGPMFERDQVRQKNLSFIYNSDDTHCVNLLRMKRAPFFGLCDLFRSRGLLRDSIHSCIEEQVAMFLHVVGHNQRFRVVDLTFRRSYETISRYFREVLYAVGELRHELIVPPATSVHPKILGSRRWYPYFKMPHMVLDSWDLANFEASRPPILVAGTPVQMASSGRNGPKKYGPKTPKKGFKI
;
A
#
# COMPACT_ATOMS: atom_id res chain seq x y z
N MET A 1 27.17 2.03 101.37
CA MET A 1 27.13 1.35 100.06
C MET A 1 26.07 2.03 99.20
N ALA A 2 26.48 2.77 98.17
CA ALA A 2 25.58 3.50 97.27
C ALA A 2 25.10 2.57 96.13
N LYS A 3 23.79 2.55 95.87
CA LYS A 3 23.14 1.68 94.88
C LYS A 3 23.32 2.29 93.48
N ILE A 4 23.97 1.56 92.58
CA ILE A 4 24.16 1.95 91.18
C ILE A 4 22.77 1.97 90.50
N PRO A 5 22.38 3.05 89.78
CA PRO A 5 21.11 3.08 89.08
C PRO A 5 21.18 2.20 87.82
N ASN A 6 20.13 1.42 87.61
CA ASN A 6 19.95 0.46 86.52
C ASN A 6 20.03 1.16 85.14
N PRO A 7 20.87 0.71 84.18
CA PRO A 7 20.94 1.33 82.87
C PRO A 7 19.75 0.89 82.01
N ASN A 8 18.85 1.86 81.79
CA ASN A 8 17.84 1.92 80.73
C ASN A 8 16.70 0.88 80.77
N PRO A 9 15.43 1.30 80.92
CA PRO A 9 14.32 0.49 80.46
C PRO A 9 14.32 0.50 78.93
N PHE A 10 14.19 -0.67 78.32
CA PHE A 10 13.94 -0.83 76.89
C PHE A 10 12.63 -0.10 76.57
N VAL A 11 12.71 1.11 76.02
CA VAL A 11 11.55 1.87 75.55
C VAL A 11 11.13 1.27 74.22
N PRO A 12 9.97 0.60 74.11
CA PRO A 12 9.48 0.11 72.83
C PRO A 12 9.17 1.33 71.96
N LEU A 13 9.77 1.40 70.77
CA LEU A 13 9.42 2.40 69.77
C LEU A 13 7.92 2.29 69.47
N ASP A 14 7.20 3.39 69.62
CA ASP A 14 5.76 3.44 69.39
C ASP A 14 5.46 2.98 67.95
N PRO A 15 4.56 1.99 67.74
CA PRO A 15 4.26 1.48 66.39
C PRO A 15 3.68 2.56 65.46
N MET A 16 3.18 3.66 66.02
CA MET A 16 2.72 4.84 65.28
C MET A 16 3.88 5.60 64.61
N ASP A 17 5.07 5.63 65.22
CA ASP A 17 6.23 6.34 64.68
C ASP A 17 6.95 5.58 63.56
N GLU A 18 7.02 4.24 63.63
CA GLU A 18 7.51 3.42 62.52
C GLU A 18 6.58 3.50 61.30
N ALA A 19 5.27 3.46 61.52
CA ALA A 19 4.28 3.56 60.46
C ALA A 19 4.31 4.93 59.77
N THR A 20 4.49 6.02 60.51
CA THR A 20 4.61 7.37 59.93
C THR A 20 5.94 7.55 59.19
N LEU A 21 7.05 7.00 59.69
CA LEU A 21 8.33 7.00 59.00
C LEU A 21 8.29 6.19 57.70
N ALA A 22 7.67 5.00 57.72
CA ALA A 22 7.47 4.17 56.54
C ALA A 22 6.61 4.89 55.50
N ARG A 23 5.52 5.57 55.91
CA ARG A 23 4.69 6.40 55.02
C ARG A 23 5.47 7.56 54.41
N ARG A 24 6.31 8.25 55.20
CA ARG A 24 7.16 9.36 54.71
C ARG A 24 8.21 8.87 53.71
N ARG A 25 8.84 7.72 53.97
CA ARG A 25 9.79 7.09 53.04
C ARG A 25 9.11 6.66 51.75
N ALA A 26 7.94 6.04 51.83
CA ALA A 26 7.15 5.67 50.67
C ALA A 26 6.75 6.90 49.83
N ALA A 27 6.27 7.96 50.48
CA ALA A 27 5.94 9.22 49.80
C ALA A 27 7.16 9.84 49.12
N ALA A 28 8.33 9.82 49.77
CA ALA A 28 9.58 10.32 49.18
C ALA A 28 9.98 9.52 47.93
N LEU A 29 9.86 8.19 47.94
CA LEU A 29 10.13 7.35 46.77
C LEU A 29 9.18 7.64 45.62
N VAL A 30 7.89 7.85 45.90
CA VAL A 30 6.88 8.21 44.88
C VAL A 30 7.26 9.54 44.23
N VAL A 31 7.66 10.55 45.01
CA VAL A 31 8.09 11.84 44.47
C VAL A 31 9.35 11.70 43.61
N VAL A 32 10.34 10.92 44.05
CA VAL A 32 11.57 10.68 43.28
C VAL A 32 11.27 9.99 41.95
N VAL A 33 10.41 8.97 41.96
CA VAL A 33 10.00 8.26 40.73
C VAL A 33 9.18 9.18 39.82
N ALA A 34 8.28 10.00 40.36
CA ALA A 34 7.50 10.97 39.58
C ALA A 34 8.41 12.03 38.93
N VAL A 35 9.37 12.56 39.67
CA VAL A 35 10.34 13.55 39.17
C VAL A 35 11.27 12.91 38.13
N TRP A 36 11.75 11.68 38.36
CA TRP A 36 12.55 10.94 37.39
C TRP A 36 11.76 10.72 36.10
N THR A 37 10.55 10.16 36.18
CA THR A 37 9.72 9.84 35.01
C THR A 37 9.35 11.12 34.24
N PHE A 38 9.05 12.21 34.93
CA PHE A 38 8.82 13.51 34.32
C PHE A 38 10.07 14.06 33.62
N MET A 39 11.25 13.99 34.26
CA MET A 39 12.51 14.41 33.64
C MET A 39 12.91 13.50 32.48
N TRP A 40 12.69 12.20 32.57
CA TRP A 40 12.92 11.23 31.50
C TRP A 40 11.97 11.48 30.33
N PHE A 41 10.68 11.71 30.60
CA PHE A 41 9.69 12.05 29.58
C PHE A 41 10.03 13.39 28.91
N ARG A 42 10.35 14.42 29.69
CA ARG A 42 10.81 15.71 29.16
C ARG A 42 12.10 15.57 28.35
N ARG A 43 13.07 14.79 28.82
CA ARG A 43 14.30 14.50 28.08
C ARG A 43 14.00 13.76 26.78
N ARG A 44 13.12 12.75 26.78
CA ARG A 44 12.69 12.05 25.57
C ARG A 44 11.99 12.96 24.56
N VAL A 45 11.16 13.90 25.03
CA VAL A 45 10.50 14.90 24.18
C VAL A 45 11.49 15.94 23.66
N GLN A 46 12.51 16.33 24.44
CA GLN A 46 13.57 17.26 24.03
C GLN A 46 14.61 16.59 23.10
N GLU A 47 14.93 15.31 23.33
CA GLU A 47 15.82 14.49 22.50
C GLU A 47 15.17 14.05 21.19
N ALA A 48 13.84 14.19 21.05
CA ALA A 48 13.19 14.27 19.76
C ALA A 48 13.59 15.60 19.08
N ARG A 49 14.88 15.69 18.71
CA ARG A 49 15.48 16.81 18.02
C ARG A 49 14.56 17.20 16.87
N SER A 50 14.10 18.45 16.88
CA SER A 50 13.44 19.02 15.71
C SER A 50 14.37 18.82 14.53
N ILE A 51 13.86 18.20 13.47
CA ILE A 51 14.62 18.13 12.22
C ILE A 51 14.84 19.58 11.79
N THR A 52 16.05 20.08 11.97
CA THR A 52 16.43 21.40 11.49
C THR A 52 16.53 21.29 9.99
N TYR A 53 15.42 21.59 9.32
CA TYR A 53 15.41 21.74 7.88
C TYR A 53 16.28 22.95 7.51
N GLY A 54 17.02 22.84 6.40
CA GLY A 54 17.67 24.01 5.80
C GLY A 54 16.64 25.12 5.49
N PRO A 55 17.09 26.32 5.09
CA PRO A 55 16.21 27.47 4.88
C PRO A 55 15.01 27.10 3.99
N MET A 56 13.80 27.07 4.59
CA MET A 56 12.59 26.60 3.91
C MET A 56 12.25 27.47 2.70
N PHE A 57 12.52 28.77 2.79
CA PHE A 57 12.29 29.73 1.73
C PHE A 57 13.09 29.41 0.45
N GLU A 58 14.39 29.11 0.58
CA GLU A 58 15.23 28.73 -0.57
C GLU A 58 14.73 27.42 -1.20
N ARG A 59 14.35 26.46 -0.36
CA ARG A 59 13.80 25.19 -0.84
C ARG A 59 12.49 25.38 -1.60
N ASP A 60 11.61 26.26 -1.12
CA ASP A 60 10.34 26.57 -1.79
C ASP A 60 10.55 27.32 -3.11
N GLN A 61 11.53 28.24 -3.18
CA GLN A 61 11.89 28.87 -4.45
C GLN A 61 12.40 27.86 -5.49
N VAL A 62 13.31 26.96 -5.08
CA VAL A 62 13.81 25.90 -5.97
C VAL A 62 12.68 24.98 -6.41
N ARG A 63 11.78 24.63 -5.50
CA ARG A 63 10.59 23.83 -5.82
C ARG A 63 9.72 24.54 -6.86
N GLN A 64 9.40 25.82 -6.65
CA GLN A 64 8.58 26.58 -7.58
C GLN A 64 9.24 26.72 -8.96
N LYS A 65 10.57 26.91 -9.00
CA LYS A 65 11.35 26.93 -10.23
C LYS A 65 11.29 25.59 -10.97
N ASN A 66 11.42 24.48 -10.24
CA ASN A 66 11.28 23.15 -10.81
C ASN A 66 9.88 22.94 -11.39
N LEU A 67 8.82 23.25 -10.64
CA LEU A 67 7.44 23.13 -11.10
C LEU A 67 7.19 23.95 -12.38
N SER A 68 7.67 25.19 -12.40
CA SER A 68 7.61 26.04 -13.59
C SER A 68 8.38 25.42 -14.77
N PHE A 69 9.53 24.80 -14.52
CA PHE A 69 10.30 24.12 -15.55
C PHE A 69 9.59 22.86 -16.08
N ILE A 70 8.82 22.15 -15.24
CA ILE A 70 8.13 20.90 -15.63
C ILE A 70 6.97 21.17 -16.58
N TYR A 71 6.05 22.06 -16.21
CA TYR A 71 4.77 22.21 -16.92
C TYR A 71 4.45 23.64 -17.38
N ASN A 72 5.25 24.66 -17.02
CA ASN A 72 5.07 26.04 -17.54
C ASN A 72 6.08 26.43 -18.63
N SER A 73 7.12 25.63 -18.89
CA SER A 73 8.20 25.97 -19.83
C SER A 73 7.84 25.68 -21.30
N ASP A 74 7.93 24.42 -21.72
CA ASP A 74 7.73 23.94 -23.08
C ASP A 74 7.05 22.55 -23.10
N ASP A 75 6.38 22.24 -24.19
CA ASP A 75 5.73 20.95 -24.43
C ASP A 75 6.73 19.79 -24.39
N THR A 76 7.96 20.02 -24.86
CA THR A 76 9.02 19.00 -24.86
C THR A 76 9.34 18.52 -23.44
N HIS A 77 9.50 19.45 -22.50
CA HIS A 77 9.77 19.11 -21.10
C HIS A 77 8.58 18.42 -20.44
N CYS A 78 7.37 18.93 -20.69
CA CYS A 78 6.14 18.34 -20.16
C CYS A 78 5.97 16.88 -20.64
N VAL A 79 6.18 16.62 -21.94
CA VAL A 79 6.13 15.25 -22.50
C VAL A 79 7.25 14.38 -21.94
N ASN A 80 8.46 14.91 -21.85
CA ASN A 80 9.61 14.17 -21.34
C ASN A 80 9.43 13.77 -19.87
N LEU A 81 8.80 14.61 -19.04
CA LEU A 81 8.67 14.34 -17.61
C LEU A 81 7.34 13.68 -17.23
N LEU A 82 6.24 14.06 -17.88
CA LEU A 82 4.87 13.67 -17.53
C LEU A 82 4.22 12.72 -18.55
N ARG A 83 4.89 12.42 -19.68
CA ARG A 83 4.35 11.66 -20.83
C ARG A 83 3.08 12.28 -21.43
N MET A 84 2.85 13.56 -21.20
CA MET A 84 1.67 14.29 -21.65
C MET A 84 2.07 15.70 -22.10
N LYS A 85 1.45 16.22 -23.16
CA LYS A 85 1.63 17.62 -23.60
C LYS A 85 1.03 18.59 -22.58
N ARG A 86 1.43 19.86 -22.64
CA ARG A 86 1.01 20.86 -21.65
C ARG A 86 -0.50 21.12 -21.68
N ALA A 87 -1.07 21.31 -22.86
CA ALA A 87 -2.50 21.58 -23.01
C ALA A 87 -3.42 20.48 -22.39
N PRO A 88 -3.27 19.19 -22.72
CA PRO A 88 -4.07 18.14 -22.09
C PRO A 88 -3.75 17.96 -20.60
N PHE A 89 -2.53 18.25 -20.15
CA PHE A 89 -2.19 18.23 -18.73
C PHE A 89 -3.01 19.25 -17.92
N PHE A 90 -3.08 20.50 -18.37
CA PHE A 90 -3.90 21.50 -17.70
C PHE A 90 -5.39 21.19 -17.82
N GLY A 91 -5.85 20.70 -18.97
CA GLY A 91 -7.23 20.24 -19.14
C GLY A 91 -7.61 19.12 -18.15
N LEU A 92 -6.69 18.20 -17.87
CA LEU A 92 -6.89 17.16 -16.85
C LEU A 92 -6.97 17.76 -15.42
N CYS A 93 -6.09 18.72 -15.10
CA CYS A 93 -6.10 19.40 -13.80
C CYS A 93 -7.41 20.17 -13.58
N ASP A 94 -7.88 20.89 -14.61
CA ASP A 94 -9.15 21.62 -14.57
C ASP A 94 -10.36 20.69 -14.47
N LEU A 95 -10.29 19.51 -15.09
CA LEU A 95 -11.31 18.49 -14.95
C LEU A 95 -11.38 17.95 -13.50
N PHE A 96 -10.24 17.67 -12.86
CA PHE A 96 -10.23 17.28 -11.45
C PHE A 96 -10.74 18.38 -10.52
N ARG A 97 -10.38 19.64 -10.80
CA ARG A 97 -10.80 20.82 -10.04
C ARG A 97 -12.31 21.06 -10.18
N SER A 98 -12.84 21.06 -11.40
CA SER A 98 -14.26 21.32 -11.69
C SER A 98 -15.19 20.25 -11.10
N ARG A 99 -14.74 18.99 -11.04
CA ARG A 99 -15.48 17.89 -10.41
C ARG A 99 -15.26 17.78 -8.90
N GLY A 100 -14.40 18.63 -8.32
CA GLY A 100 -14.08 18.58 -6.89
C GLY A 100 -13.39 17.29 -6.45
N LEU A 101 -12.76 16.56 -7.38
CA LEU A 101 -12.08 15.29 -7.12
C LEU A 101 -10.72 15.49 -6.43
N LEU A 102 -10.06 16.61 -6.74
CA LEU A 102 -8.84 17.05 -6.08
C LEU A 102 -9.00 18.48 -5.59
N ARG A 103 -8.24 18.83 -4.56
CA ARG A 103 -8.25 20.16 -3.95
C ARG A 103 -6.84 20.68 -3.82
N ASP A 104 -6.70 21.99 -3.97
CA ASP A 104 -5.47 22.69 -3.64
C ASP A 104 -5.25 22.61 -2.12
N SER A 105 -4.04 22.26 -1.71
CA SER A 105 -3.57 22.26 -0.33
C SER A 105 -2.74 23.52 -0.09
N ILE A 106 -2.64 23.96 1.17
CA ILE A 106 -1.80 25.09 1.61
C ILE A 106 -0.38 24.95 1.05
N HIS A 107 0.11 23.72 0.96
CA HIS A 107 1.47 23.45 0.51
C HIS A 107 1.55 22.99 -0.93
N SER A 108 0.49 22.54 -1.60
CA SER A 108 0.60 21.91 -2.93
C SER A 108 -0.65 22.09 -3.77
N CYS A 109 -0.48 22.58 -5.00
CA CYS A 109 -1.57 22.73 -5.96
C CYS A 109 -1.91 21.41 -6.67
N ILE A 110 -3.10 21.34 -7.28
CA ILE A 110 -3.56 20.17 -8.04
C ILE A 110 -2.56 19.81 -9.15
N GLU A 111 -1.97 20.80 -9.83
CA GLU A 111 -0.98 20.59 -10.89
C GLU A 111 0.26 19.89 -10.35
N GLU A 112 0.75 20.25 -9.17
CA GLU A 112 1.88 19.58 -8.52
C GLU A 112 1.53 18.12 -8.17
N GLN A 113 0.33 17.89 -7.63
CA GLN A 113 -0.16 16.55 -7.27
C GLN A 113 -0.25 15.64 -8.49
N VAL A 114 -0.91 16.12 -9.56
CA VAL A 114 -1.07 15.38 -10.82
C VAL A 114 0.28 15.19 -11.52
N ALA A 115 1.16 16.18 -11.50
CA ALA A 115 2.51 16.06 -12.07
C ALA A 115 3.34 14.99 -11.36
N MET A 116 3.30 14.91 -10.02
CA MET A 116 3.97 13.84 -9.27
C MET A 116 3.45 12.46 -9.68
N PHE A 117 2.13 12.31 -9.80
CA PHE A 117 1.51 11.05 -10.23
C PHE A 117 1.96 10.66 -11.65
N LEU A 118 1.82 11.57 -12.63
CA LEU A 118 2.19 11.33 -14.02
C LEU A 118 3.69 11.04 -14.17
N HIS A 119 4.54 11.70 -13.40
CA HIS A 119 5.97 11.42 -13.41
C HIS A 119 6.30 10.01 -12.92
N VAL A 120 5.63 9.56 -11.84
CA VAL A 120 5.79 8.20 -11.32
C VAL A 120 5.30 7.16 -12.32
N VAL A 121 4.07 7.30 -12.82
CA VAL A 121 3.45 6.30 -13.70
C VAL A 121 4.06 6.31 -15.11
N GLY A 122 4.39 7.49 -15.63
CA GLY A 122 4.95 7.67 -16.97
C GLY A 122 6.38 7.17 -17.13
N HIS A 123 7.12 6.99 -16.03
CA HIS A 123 8.50 6.53 -16.04
C HIS A 123 8.79 5.37 -15.09
N ASN A 124 7.75 4.82 -14.46
CA ASN A 124 7.85 3.78 -13.43
C ASN A 124 8.90 4.10 -12.35
N GLN A 125 8.91 5.36 -11.89
CA GLN A 125 9.93 5.85 -10.95
C GLN A 125 9.60 5.46 -9.51
N ARG A 126 10.63 5.16 -8.73
CA ARG A 126 10.49 4.98 -7.28
C ARG A 126 10.31 6.35 -6.62
N PHE A 127 9.44 6.44 -5.61
CA PHE A 127 9.17 7.70 -4.89
C PHE A 127 10.44 8.37 -4.31
N ARG A 128 11.48 7.61 -3.99
CA ARG A 128 12.81 8.10 -3.56
C ARG A 128 13.64 8.85 -4.62
N VAL A 129 13.23 8.81 -5.88
CA VAL A 129 13.87 9.58 -6.95
C VAL A 129 13.06 10.84 -7.25
N VAL A 130 11.74 10.73 -7.09
CA VAL A 130 10.77 11.80 -7.31
C VAL A 130 10.86 12.90 -6.23
N ASP A 131 11.27 12.54 -5.02
CA ASP A 131 11.48 13.48 -3.90
C ASP A 131 12.49 14.59 -4.21
N LEU A 132 13.54 14.31 -5.00
CA LEU A 132 14.53 15.31 -5.41
C LEU A 132 13.96 16.30 -6.42
N THR A 133 13.17 15.81 -7.38
CA THR A 133 12.56 16.62 -8.44
C THR A 133 11.52 17.58 -7.87
N PHE A 134 10.60 17.05 -7.05
CA PHE A 134 9.48 17.83 -6.48
C PHE A 134 9.78 18.42 -5.10
N ARG A 135 10.96 18.11 -4.52
CA ARG A 135 11.38 18.54 -3.17
C ARG A 135 10.38 18.16 -2.07
N ARG A 136 9.60 17.09 -2.26
CA ARG A 136 8.60 16.57 -1.31
C ARG A 136 9.08 15.31 -0.60
N SER A 137 8.59 15.08 0.62
CA SER A 137 8.87 13.81 1.30
C SER A 137 8.19 12.64 0.58
N TYR A 138 8.77 11.44 0.73
CA TYR A 138 8.18 10.18 0.28
C TYR A 138 6.71 10.04 0.71
N GLU A 139 6.42 10.37 1.97
CA GLU A 139 5.07 10.30 2.54
C GLU A 139 4.10 11.21 1.77
N THR A 140 4.54 12.44 1.48
CA THR A 140 3.75 13.41 0.72
C THR A 140 3.45 12.90 -0.69
N ILE A 141 4.46 12.36 -1.37
CA ILE A 141 4.31 11.79 -2.72
C ILE A 141 3.35 10.61 -2.69
N SER A 142 3.50 9.70 -1.73
CA SER A 142 2.63 8.53 -1.60
C SER A 142 1.17 8.92 -1.31
N ARG A 143 0.94 9.95 -0.48
CA ARG A 143 -0.40 10.47 -0.22
C ARG A 143 -1.05 10.98 -1.51
N TYR A 144 -0.39 11.91 -2.20
CA TYR A 144 -0.94 12.48 -3.44
C TYR A 144 -1.06 11.46 -4.56
N PHE A 145 -0.16 10.49 -4.64
CA PHE A 145 -0.27 9.39 -5.59
C PHE A 145 -1.59 8.63 -5.41
N ARG A 146 -1.98 8.32 -4.16
CA ARG A 146 -3.24 7.63 -3.87
C ARG A 146 -4.45 8.52 -4.15
N GLU A 147 -4.40 9.80 -3.79
CA GLU A 147 -5.50 10.74 -4.03
C GLU A 147 -5.76 10.93 -5.53
N VAL A 148 -4.71 11.12 -6.33
CA VAL A 148 -4.83 11.22 -7.79
C VAL A 148 -5.28 9.89 -8.40
N LEU A 149 -4.76 8.75 -7.93
CA LEU A 149 -5.21 7.44 -8.41
C LEU A 149 -6.71 7.22 -8.16
N TYR A 150 -7.21 7.64 -6.99
CA TYR A 150 -8.64 7.59 -6.67
C TYR A 150 -9.44 8.50 -7.61
N ALA A 151 -9.00 9.74 -7.81
CA ALA A 151 -9.65 10.68 -8.73
C ALA A 151 -9.71 10.15 -10.18
N VAL A 152 -8.62 9.54 -10.66
CA VAL A 152 -8.60 8.85 -11.98
C VAL A 152 -9.56 7.67 -11.99
N GLY A 153 -9.61 6.90 -10.89
CA GLY A 153 -10.52 5.78 -10.72
C GLY A 153 -11.99 6.18 -10.79
N GLU A 154 -12.37 7.33 -10.27
CA GLU A 154 -13.74 7.85 -10.38
C GLU A 154 -14.14 8.18 -11.82
N LEU A 155 -13.19 8.60 -12.65
CA LEU A 155 -13.42 8.87 -14.07
C LEU A 155 -13.44 7.63 -14.96
N ARG A 156 -13.17 6.43 -14.40
CA ARG A 156 -12.98 5.20 -15.18
C ARG A 156 -14.15 4.87 -16.09
N HIS A 157 -15.38 5.09 -15.63
CA HIS A 157 -16.58 4.71 -16.39
C HIS A 157 -16.83 5.62 -17.59
N GLU A 158 -16.29 6.84 -17.56
CA GLU A 158 -16.41 7.80 -18.65
C GLU A 158 -15.23 7.73 -19.62
N LEU A 159 -14.03 7.48 -19.09
CA LEU A 159 -12.79 7.46 -19.88
C LEU A 159 -12.46 6.07 -20.44
N ILE A 160 -12.87 5.00 -19.75
CA ILE A 160 -12.63 3.62 -20.18
C ILE A 160 -13.94 3.08 -20.75
N VAL A 161 -14.18 3.41 -22.01
CA VAL A 161 -15.27 2.79 -22.77
C VAL A 161 -14.88 1.34 -23.04
N PRO A 162 -15.68 0.34 -22.65
CA PRO A 162 -15.41 -1.04 -23.00
C PRO A 162 -15.35 -1.15 -24.54
N PRO A 163 -14.36 -1.88 -25.10
CA PRO A 163 -14.25 -2.03 -26.54
C PRO A 163 -15.57 -2.61 -27.07
N ALA A 164 -16.10 -2.01 -28.13
CA ALA A 164 -17.33 -2.48 -28.74
C ALA A 164 -17.23 -3.99 -29.03
N THR A 165 -18.24 -4.75 -28.62
CA THR A 165 -18.30 -6.21 -28.83
C THR A 165 -18.31 -6.59 -30.31
N SER A 166 -18.59 -5.63 -31.20
CA SER A 166 -18.54 -5.81 -32.64
C SER A 166 -17.10 -5.80 -33.16
N VAL A 167 -16.67 -6.92 -33.73
CA VAL A 167 -15.40 -7.02 -34.46
C VAL A 167 -15.43 -6.08 -35.67
N HIS A 168 -14.42 -5.22 -35.80
CA HIS A 168 -14.32 -4.28 -36.91
C HIS A 168 -14.34 -5.02 -38.29
N PRO A 169 -15.02 -4.50 -39.34
CA PRO A 169 -15.18 -5.20 -40.64
C PRO A 169 -13.87 -5.65 -41.28
N LYS A 170 -12.80 -4.84 -41.15
CA LYS A 170 -11.45 -5.18 -41.64
C LYS A 170 -10.81 -6.40 -40.94
N ILE A 171 -11.23 -6.70 -39.72
CA ILE A 171 -10.73 -7.83 -38.93
C ILE A 171 -11.56 -9.09 -39.19
N LEU A 172 -12.88 -8.95 -39.41
CA LEU A 172 -13.78 -10.05 -39.79
C LEU A 172 -13.29 -10.82 -41.04
N GLY A 173 -12.75 -10.11 -42.03
CA GLY A 173 -12.21 -10.71 -43.25
C GLY A 173 -10.78 -11.26 -43.13
N SER A 174 -10.09 -11.04 -42.02
CA SER A 174 -8.67 -11.43 -41.87
C SER A 174 -8.52 -12.78 -41.20
N ARG A 175 -7.99 -13.77 -41.93
CA ARG A 175 -7.66 -15.10 -41.35
C ARG A 175 -6.61 -15.04 -40.24
N ARG A 176 -5.73 -14.02 -40.24
CA ARG A 176 -4.67 -13.84 -39.25
C ARG A 176 -5.19 -13.25 -37.94
N TRP A 177 -6.10 -12.28 -38.02
CA TRP A 177 -6.53 -11.50 -36.85
C TRP A 177 -7.87 -11.96 -36.28
N TYR A 178 -8.79 -12.47 -37.11
CA TYR A 178 -10.12 -12.91 -36.68
C TYR A 178 -10.13 -13.97 -35.56
N PRO A 179 -9.19 -14.95 -35.49
CA PRO A 179 -9.17 -15.94 -34.41
C PRO A 179 -9.05 -15.33 -33.00
N TYR A 180 -8.39 -14.19 -32.83
CA TYR A 180 -8.23 -13.54 -31.52
C TYR A 180 -9.51 -12.86 -31.01
N PHE A 181 -10.47 -12.62 -31.91
CA PHE A 181 -11.76 -11.97 -31.61
C PHE A 181 -12.94 -12.95 -31.67
N LYS A 182 -12.65 -14.24 -31.88
CA LYS A 182 -13.60 -15.36 -31.93
C LYS A 182 -13.87 -15.98 -30.56
N MET A 183 -13.95 -15.19 -29.49
CA MET A 183 -14.39 -15.69 -28.18
C MET A 183 -15.84 -15.29 -27.88
N PRO A 184 -16.86 -15.92 -28.50
CA PRO A 184 -18.23 -15.82 -28.04
C PRO A 184 -18.52 -16.95 -27.04
N HIS A 185 -19.02 -16.59 -25.86
CA HIS A 185 -19.98 -17.27 -24.97
C HIS A 185 -19.98 -18.80 -24.73
N MET A 186 -19.54 -19.65 -25.67
CA MET A 186 -19.57 -21.11 -25.59
C MET A 186 -18.62 -21.70 -24.53
N VAL A 187 -17.59 -20.93 -24.11
CA VAL A 187 -16.66 -21.33 -23.04
C VAL A 187 -17.24 -21.04 -21.64
N LEU A 188 -18.23 -20.16 -21.47
CA LEU A 188 -18.88 -20.02 -20.17
C LEU A 188 -19.89 -21.15 -19.94
N ASP A 189 -20.70 -21.44 -20.97
CA ASP A 189 -21.73 -22.48 -20.87
C ASP A 189 -21.15 -23.89 -20.67
N SER A 190 -19.98 -24.20 -21.26
CA SER A 190 -19.36 -25.52 -21.12
C SER A 190 -18.67 -25.76 -19.78
N TRP A 191 -18.19 -24.70 -19.11
CA TRP A 191 -17.52 -24.80 -17.80
C TRP A 191 -18.53 -24.82 -16.64
N ASP A 192 -19.70 -24.19 -16.82
CA ASP A 192 -20.78 -24.24 -15.84
C ASP A 192 -21.48 -25.62 -15.81
N LEU A 193 -21.65 -26.28 -16.97
CA LEU A 193 -22.22 -27.63 -17.05
C LEU A 193 -21.32 -28.70 -16.41
N ALA A 194 -20.01 -28.62 -16.64
CA ALA A 194 -19.06 -29.60 -16.09
C ALA A 194 -18.94 -29.53 -14.55
N ASN A 195 -19.07 -28.34 -13.96
CA ASN A 195 -19.00 -28.15 -12.51
C ASN A 195 -20.32 -28.48 -11.80
N PHE A 196 -21.47 -28.29 -12.47
CA PHE A 196 -22.78 -28.66 -11.92
C PHE A 196 -23.01 -30.18 -11.93
N GLU A 197 -22.52 -30.87 -12.96
CA GLU A 197 -22.62 -32.33 -13.06
C GLU A 197 -21.66 -33.07 -12.10
N ALA A 198 -20.48 -32.48 -11.83
CA ALA A 198 -19.54 -33.01 -10.82
C ALA A 198 -19.99 -32.80 -9.36
N SER A 199 -20.99 -31.94 -9.12
CA SER A 199 -21.51 -31.62 -7.78
C SER A 199 -22.82 -32.34 -7.43
N ARG A 200 -23.41 -33.12 -8.36
CA ARG A 200 -24.60 -33.93 -8.05
C ARG A 200 -24.20 -35.22 -7.33
N PRO A 201 -24.71 -35.49 -6.12
CA PRO A 201 -24.56 -36.81 -5.51
C PRO A 201 -25.27 -37.86 -6.37
N PRO A 202 -24.72 -39.08 -6.51
CA PRO A 202 -25.34 -40.12 -7.31
C PRO A 202 -26.71 -40.48 -6.71
N ILE A 203 -27.77 -40.25 -7.48
CA ILE A 203 -29.11 -40.73 -7.16
C ILE A 203 -29.09 -42.25 -7.36
N LEU A 204 -29.14 -42.98 -6.24
CA LEU A 204 -29.40 -44.42 -6.21
C LEU A 204 -30.80 -44.67 -6.80
N VAL A 205 -30.86 -44.99 -8.09
CA VAL A 205 -32.03 -45.63 -8.68
C VAL A 205 -31.84 -47.14 -8.54
N ALA A 206 -32.60 -47.71 -7.62
CA ALA A 206 -32.68 -49.13 -7.38
C ALA A 206 -33.22 -49.87 -8.61
N GLY A 207 -32.59 -51.00 -8.95
CA GLY A 207 -33.22 -52.07 -9.70
C GLY A 207 -32.82 -52.18 -11.17
N THR A 208 -31.71 -52.87 -11.45
CA THR A 208 -31.65 -53.88 -12.52
C THR A 208 -30.54 -54.89 -12.21
N PRO A 209 -30.71 -56.19 -12.52
CA PRO A 209 -29.82 -57.24 -12.04
C PRO A 209 -28.53 -57.33 -12.86
N VAL A 210 -27.46 -57.64 -12.13
CA VAL A 210 -26.11 -57.94 -12.60
C VAL A 210 -26.13 -59.12 -13.58
N GLN A 211 -25.69 -58.89 -14.82
CA GLN A 211 -25.17 -59.96 -15.68
C GLN A 211 -23.64 -59.98 -15.59
N MET A 212 -23.12 -61.09 -15.07
CA MET A 212 -21.71 -61.44 -15.11
C MET A 212 -21.30 -61.75 -16.55
N ALA A 213 -20.29 -61.05 -17.06
CA ALA A 213 -19.47 -61.51 -18.18
C ALA A 213 -17.99 -61.25 -17.84
N SER A 214 -17.21 -62.30 -18.02
CA SER A 214 -15.83 -62.45 -17.59
C SER A 214 -14.83 -61.88 -18.61
N SER A 215 -13.58 -61.78 -18.15
CA SER A 215 -12.32 -61.80 -18.93
C SER A 215 -11.64 -60.46 -19.23
N GLY A 216 -10.34 -60.39 -18.89
CA GLY A 216 -9.41 -59.41 -19.45
C GLY A 216 -8.56 -58.62 -18.46
N ARG A 217 -7.63 -59.28 -17.75
CA ARG A 217 -6.52 -58.61 -17.03
C ARG A 217 -5.66 -57.80 -18.01
N ASN A 218 -5.40 -56.53 -17.72
CA ASN A 218 -4.16 -55.86 -18.10
C ASN A 218 -3.82 -54.76 -17.07
N GLY A 219 -2.65 -54.91 -16.44
CA GLY A 219 -2.16 -54.07 -15.35
C GLY A 219 -1.64 -52.69 -15.78
N PRO A 220 -1.31 -51.82 -14.81
CA PRO A 220 -0.99 -50.42 -15.05
C PRO A 220 0.41 -50.21 -15.61
N LYS A 221 0.51 -49.42 -16.70
CA LYS A 221 1.78 -48.92 -17.24
C LYS A 221 2.36 -47.83 -16.32
N LYS A 222 3.49 -48.13 -15.68
CA LYS A 222 4.30 -47.15 -14.92
C LYS A 222 5.07 -46.25 -15.89
N TYR A 223 4.92 -44.93 -15.77
CA TYR A 223 5.86 -43.96 -16.34
C TYR A 223 6.70 -43.35 -15.20
N GLY A 224 8.01 -43.60 -15.24
CA GLY A 224 9.00 -43.02 -14.32
C GLY A 224 9.43 -41.61 -14.71
N PRO A 225 10.19 -40.93 -13.83
CA PRO A 225 10.55 -39.52 -13.98
C PRO A 225 11.61 -39.29 -15.08
N LYS A 226 11.37 -38.32 -15.97
CA LYS A 226 12.37 -37.87 -16.96
C LYS A 226 13.23 -36.76 -16.37
N THR A 227 14.53 -37.02 -16.28
CA THR A 227 15.59 -36.07 -15.89
C THR A 227 15.89 -35.05 -17.00
N PRO A 228 16.47 -33.88 -16.67
CA PRO A 228 16.69 -32.80 -17.62
C PRO A 228 17.96 -33.03 -18.46
N LYS A 229 17.86 -32.88 -19.78
CA LYS A 229 19.03 -32.87 -20.67
C LYS A 229 19.69 -31.48 -20.63
N LYS A 230 20.89 -31.42 -20.04
CA LYS A 230 21.92 -30.41 -20.34
C LYS A 230 22.56 -30.76 -21.69
N GLY A 231 22.85 -29.74 -22.50
CA GLY A 231 23.63 -29.88 -23.74
C GLY A 231 23.83 -28.53 -24.40
N PHE A 232 25.07 -28.09 -24.43
CA PHE A 232 25.57 -26.74 -24.71
C PHE A 232 26.27 -26.71 -26.09
N LYS A 233 26.57 -25.48 -26.57
CA LYS A 233 27.40 -25.07 -27.74
C LYS A 233 26.72 -25.16 -29.11
N ILE A 234 26.78 -24.12 -29.94
CA ILE A 234 27.92 -23.22 -30.24
C ILE A 234 27.61 -21.76 -29.92
#